data_AF-Q8L2A9-F1
#
_entry.id   AF-Q8L2A9-F1
#
_cell.length_a   1.000
_cell.length_b   1.000
_cell.length_c   1.000
_cell.angle_alpha   90.00
_cell.angle_beta   90.00
_cell.angle_gamma   90.00
#
_symmetry.space_group_name_H-M   'P 1'
#
loop_
_entity.id
_entity.type
_entity.pdbx_description
1 polymer ?
#
loop_
_entity_poly.entity_id
_entity_poly.type
_entity_poly.pdbx_seq_one_letter_code
_entity_poly.pdbx_strand_id
1 'polypeptide(L)'
;MEKFLEYVGVMEHHYGSAVAAQFINANAAIIAADDSDDDSESYSTRVEEITSLLDAVNKAGGVPDHRLVVERVSPNSTRVILNGPHGMVWRCYVFQDDFMFCFTQTLASVLPAK
;
A
#
# COMPACT_ATOMS: atom_id res chain seq x y z
N MET A 1 -6.77 15.23 7.04
CA MET A 1 -8.05 14.62 6.60
C MET A 1 -8.25 14.78 5.09
N GLU A 2 -8.13 15.98 4.52
CA GLU A 2 -8.30 16.23 3.07
C GLU A 2 -7.42 15.32 2.19
N LYS A 3 -6.11 15.24 2.48
CA LYS A 3 -5.17 14.36 1.76
C LYS A 3 -5.54 12.87 1.78
N PHE A 4 -6.14 12.38 2.86
CA PHE A 4 -6.53 10.97 2.95
C PHE A 4 -7.74 10.66 2.04
N LEU A 5 -8.71 11.57 1.98
CA LEU A 5 -9.85 11.44 1.07
C LEU A 5 -9.41 11.48 -0.40
N GLU A 6 -8.41 12.30 -0.73
CA GLU A 6 -7.79 12.30 -2.06
C GLU A 6 -7.20 10.92 -2.40
N TYR A 7 -6.51 10.27 -1.46
CA TYR A 7 -5.95 8.92 -1.67
C TYR A 7 -7.01 7.85 -1.85
N VAL A 8 -8.08 7.89 -1.05
CA VAL A 8 -9.25 7.03 -1.24
C VAL A 8 -9.84 7.25 -2.64
N GLY A 9 -9.95 8.51 -3.09
CA GLY A 9 -10.44 8.85 -4.42
C GLY A 9 -9.58 8.26 -5.54
N VAL A 10 -8.24 8.30 -5.42
CA VAL A 10 -7.33 7.65 -6.36
C VAL A 10 -7.59 6.13 -6.40
N MET A 11 -7.67 5.49 -5.23
CA MET A 11 -7.91 4.04 -5.14
C MET A 11 -9.25 3.66 -5.76
N GLU A 12 -10.31 4.39 -5.46
CA GLU A 12 -11.65 4.14 -6.00
C GLU A 12 -11.70 4.34 -7.52
N HIS A 13 -11.11 5.44 -8.01
CA HIS A 13 -11.12 5.77 -9.43
C HIS A 13 -10.40 4.73 -10.30
N HIS A 14 -9.29 4.16 -9.80
CA HIS A 14 -8.48 3.22 -10.57
C HIS A 14 -8.84 1.75 -10.35
N TYR A 15 -9.26 1.38 -9.13
CA TYR A 15 -9.44 -0.02 -8.71
C TYR A 15 -10.87 -0.35 -8.26
N GLY A 16 -11.75 0.64 -8.16
CA GLY A 16 -13.14 0.48 -7.74
C GLY A 16 -13.35 0.54 -6.23
N SER A 17 -14.61 0.71 -5.83
CA SER A 17 -15.00 0.98 -4.45
C SER A 17 -14.64 -0.14 -3.47
N ALA A 18 -14.55 -1.40 -3.92
CA ALA A 18 -14.14 -2.51 -3.06
C ALA A 18 -12.67 -2.39 -2.61
N VAL A 19 -11.76 -2.02 -3.52
CA VAL A 19 -10.35 -1.80 -3.18
C VAL A 19 -10.19 -0.52 -2.36
N ALA A 20 -10.98 0.52 -2.64
CA ALA A 20 -11.00 1.74 -1.83
C ALA A 20 -11.46 1.48 -0.38
N ALA A 21 -12.50 0.67 -0.19
CA ALA A 21 -12.95 0.27 1.15
C ALA A 21 -11.86 -0.51 1.90
N GLN A 22 -11.15 -1.41 1.21
CA GLN A 22 -10.04 -2.14 1.79
C GLN A 22 -8.86 -1.23 2.15
N PHE A 23 -8.56 -0.22 1.32
CA PHE A 23 -7.56 0.80 1.62
C PHE A 23 -7.90 1.57 2.90
N ILE A 24 -9.17 1.96 3.07
CA ILE A 24 -9.65 2.63 4.29
C ILE A 24 -9.46 1.74 5.51
N ASN A 25 -9.89 0.47 5.41
CA ASN A 25 -9.81 -0.49 6.50
C ASN A 25 -8.35 -0.78 6.89
N ALA A 26 -7.48 -1.01 5.90
CA ALA A 26 -6.05 -1.22 6.13
C ALA A 26 -5.41 -0.02 6.83
N ASN A 27 -5.70 1.20 6.37
CA ASN A 27 -5.17 2.41 7.01
C ASN A 27 -5.66 2.56 8.46
N ALA A 28 -6.94 2.28 8.73
CA ALA A 28 -7.49 2.34 10.07
C ALA A 28 -6.86 1.28 11.00
N ALA A 29 -6.67 0.06 10.51
CA ALA A 29 -6.02 -1.02 11.26
C ALA A 29 -4.55 -0.71 11.55
N ILE A 30 -3.83 -0.12 10.60
CA ILE A 30 -2.44 0.33 10.79
C ILE A 30 -2.34 1.43 11.85
N ILE A 31 -3.22 2.44 11.82
CA ILE A 31 -3.25 3.49 12.85
C ILE A 31 -3.52 2.89 14.23
N ALA A 32 -4.50 1.98 14.34
CA ALA A 32 -4.80 1.32 15.61
C ALA A 32 -3.64 0.44 16.11
N ALA A 33 -2.90 -0.19 15.19
CA ALA A 33 -1.70 -0.96 15.49
C ALA A 33 -0.53 -0.07 15.92
N ASP A 34 -0.39 1.12 15.35
CA ASP A 34 0.64 2.11 15.71
C ASP A 34 0.40 2.73 17.10
N ASP A 35 -0.86 2.78 17.53
CA ASP A 35 -1.23 3.21 18.89
C ASP A 35 -1.07 2.10 19.95
N SER A 36 -0.66 0.88 19.55
CA SER A 36 -0.44 -0.26 20.46
C SER A 36 0.94 -0.23 21.11
N ASP A 37 1.02 -0.67 22.37
CA ASP A 37 2.29 -0.86 23.10
C ASP A 37 3.03 -2.17 22.70
N ASP A 38 2.43 -3.03 21.86
CA ASP A 38 3.04 -4.27 21.35
C ASP A 38 3.60 -4.08 19.93
N ASP A 39 4.90 -3.77 19.84
CA ASP A 39 5.62 -3.58 18.57
C ASP A 39 5.55 -4.81 17.63
N SER A 40 5.48 -6.02 18.19
CA SER A 40 5.47 -7.26 17.40
C SER A 40 4.10 -7.51 16.78
N GLU A 41 3.04 -7.28 17.55
CA GLU A 41 1.67 -7.31 17.05
C GLU A 41 1.47 -6.18 16.02
N SER A 42 1.92 -4.96 16.33
CA SER A 42 1.82 -3.80 15.45
C SER A 42 2.48 -4.05 14.08
N TYR A 43 3.71 -4.57 14.09
CA TYR A 43 4.42 -4.92 12.87
C TYR A 43 3.70 -6.02 12.07
N SER A 44 3.16 -7.03 12.75
CA SER A 44 2.46 -8.14 12.09
C SER A 44 1.19 -7.65 11.41
N THR A 45 0.39 -6.81 12.08
CA THR A 45 -0.80 -6.17 11.52
C THR A 45 -0.45 -5.33 10.30
N ARG A 46 0.60 -4.50 10.39
CA ARG A 46 1.08 -3.72 9.24
C ARG A 46 1.38 -4.60 8.03
N VAL A 47 2.13 -5.68 8.22
CA VAL A 47 2.49 -6.61 7.13
C VAL A 47 1.24 -7.24 6.52
N GLU A 48 0.32 -7.71 7.34
CA GLU A 48 -0.90 -8.38 6.89
C GLU A 48 -1.80 -7.43 6.08
N GLU A 49 -2.11 -6.26 6.63
CA GLU A 49 -3.00 -5.28 6.01
C GLU A 49 -2.44 -4.74 4.70
N ILE A 50 -1.14 -4.43 4.66
CA ILE A 50 -0.46 -3.95 3.45
C ILE A 50 -0.42 -5.06 2.39
N THR A 51 -0.10 -6.30 2.76
CA THR A 51 -0.06 -7.43 1.82
C THR A 51 -1.44 -7.71 1.24
N SER A 52 -2.46 -7.72 2.09
CA SER A 52 -3.86 -7.92 1.69
C SER A 52 -4.33 -6.84 0.71
N LEU A 53 -4.00 -5.57 0.98
CA LEU A 53 -4.29 -4.44 0.09
C LEU A 53 -3.59 -4.60 -1.27
N LEU A 54 -2.31 -4.98 -1.29
CA LEU A 54 -1.54 -5.18 -2.53
C LEU A 54 -2.09 -6.32 -3.38
N ASP A 55 -2.53 -7.40 -2.74
CA ASP A 55 -3.20 -8.51 -3.42
C ASP A 55 -4.52 -8.05 -4.06
N ALA A 56 -5.28 -7.20 -3.39
CA ALA A 56 -6.51 -6.62 -3.94
C ALA A 56 -6.23 -5.71 -5.14
N VAL A 57 -5.22 -4.85 -5.04
CA VAL A 57 -4.76 -4.00 -6.16
C VAL A 57 -4.32 -4.84 -7.36
N ASN A 58 -3.51 -5.89 -7.13
CA ASN A 58 -3.06 -6.79 -8.18
C ASN A 58 -4.23 -7.55 -8.83
N LYS A 59 -5.20 -8.03 -8.04
CA LYS A 59 -6.42 -8.68 -8.54
C LYS A 59 -7.31 -7.72 -9.34
N ALA A 60 -7.31 -6.43 -9.00
CA ALA A 60 -8.07 -5.39 -9.71
C ALA A 60 -7.38 -4.89 -11.00
N GLY A 61 -6.29 -5.54 -11.44
CA GLY A 61 -5.58 -5.21 -12.68
C GLY A 61 -4.19 -4.62 -12.47
N GLY A 62 -3.78 -4.38 -11.22
CA GLY A 62 -2.42 -3.96 -10.86
C GLY A 62 -2.03 -2.59 -11.44
N VAL A 63 -0.76 -2.45 -11.82
CA VAL A 63 -0.24 -1.22 -12.44
C VAL A 63 0.20 -1.57 -13.86
N PRO A 64 -0.30 -0.89 -14.91
CA PRO A 64 0.08 -1.17 -16.30
C PRO A 64 1.59 -1.13 -16.50
N ASP A 65 2.15 -2.11 -17.21
CA ASP A 65 3.59 -2.27 -17.48
C ASP A 65 4.50 -2.39 -16.24
N HIS A 66 3.91 -2.51 -15.05
CA HIS A 66 4.63 -2.60 -13.79
C HIS A 66 4.19 -3.83 -12.98
N ARG A 67 4.98 -4.16 -11.97
CA ARG A 67 4.71 -5.25 -11.03
C ARG A 67 4.90 -4.76 -9.60
N LEU A 68 3.82 -4.80 -8.83
CA LEU A 68 3.84 -4.62 -7.38
C LEU A 68 4.18 -5.95 -6.70
N VAL A 69 5.19 -5.93 -5.85
CA VAL A 69 5.70 -7.11 -5.13
C VAL A 69 5.88 -6.78 -3.66
N VAL A 70 5.43 -7.68 -2.79
CA VAL A 70 5.82 -7.69 -1.37
C VAL A 70 7.01 -8.61 -1.22
N GLU A 71 8.09 -8.13 -0.63
CA GLU A 71 9.30 -8.90 -0.37
C GLU A 71 9.65 -8.87 1.12
N ARG A 72 9.80 -10.06 1.69
CA ARG A 72 10.27 -10.24 3.07
C ARG A 72 11.79 -10.39 3.09
N VAL A 73 12.49 -9.39 3.61
CA VAL A 73 13.95 -9.34 3.72
C VAL A 73 14.43 -10.06 4.98
N SER A 74 13.71 -9.90 6.08
CA SER A 74 13.97 -10.57 7.36
C SER A 74 12.68 -10.73 8.17
N PRO A 75 12.67 -11.40 9.34
CA PRO A 75 11.47 -11.56 10.14
C PRO A 75 10.72 -10.26 10.41
N ASN A 76 11.47 -9.18 10.71
CA ASN A 76 10.97 -7.85 11.03
C ASN A 76 11.28 -6.82 9.93
N SER A 77 11.48 -7.27 8.69
CA SER A 77 11.73 -6.37 7.57
C SER A 77 11.01 -6.87 6.31
N THR A 78 9.90 -6.22 6.01
CA THR A 78 9.11 -6.43 4.80
C THR A 78 9.06 -5.11 4.03
N ARG A 79 9.18 -5.20 2.71
CA ARG A 79 9.11 -4.04 1.81
C ARG A 79 8.21 -4.31 0.64
N VAL A 80 7.65 -3.24 0.10
CA VAL A 80 6.88 -3.22 -1.13
C VAL A 80 7.74 -2.61 -2.21
N ILE A 81 7.74 -3.25 -3.37
CA ILE A 81 8.54 -2.87 -4.53
C ILE A 81 7.62 -2.71 -5.72
N LEU A 82 7.73 -1.57 -6.41
CA LEU A 82 7.16 -1.37 -7.73
C LEU A 82 8.28 -1.50 -8.76
N ASN A 83 8.22 -2.52 -9.60
CA ASN A 83 9.13 -2.72 -10.71
C ASN A 83 8.45 -2.27 -12.01
N GLY A 84 9.13 -1.45 -12.80
CA GLY A 84 8.73 -1.08 -14.16
C GLY A 84 9.56 -1.82 -15.21
N PRO A 85 9.39 -1.47 -16.49
CA PRO A 85 10.06 -2.15 -17.61
C PRO A 85 11.59 -1.99 -17.61
N HIS A 86 12.11 -0.96 -16.92
CA HIS A 86 13.55 -0.65 -16.86
C HIS A 86 14.17 -0.91 -15.48
N GLY A 87 13.44 -1.57 -14.57
CA GLY A 87 13.92 -1.90 -13.23
C GLY A 87 13.04 -1.32 -12.13
N MET A 88 13.60 -1.25 -10.92
CA MET A 88 12.88 -0.77 -9.74
C MET A 88 12.54 0.72 -9.86
N VAL A 89 11.26 1.05 -9.78
CA VAL A 89 10.74 2.42 -9.82
C VAL A 89 10.61 2.98 -8.40
N TRP A 90 10.12 2.15 -7.49
CA TRP A 90 9.88 2.56 -6.11
C TRP A 90 10.00 1.40 -5.14
N ARG A 91 10.35 1.73 -3.89
CA ARG A 91 10.45 0.79 -2.78
C ARG A 91 10.15 1.50 -1.47
N CYS A 92 9.33 0.89 -0.63
CA CYS A 92 9.05 1.38 0.72
C CYS A 92 8.95 0.22 1.71
N TYR A 93 9.49 0.41 2.91
CA TYR A 93 9.34 -0.57 3.98
C TYR A 93 8.01 -0.37 4.69
N VAL A 94 7.36 -1.48 5.08
CA VAL A 94 6.01 -1.45 5.68
C VAL A 94 5.95 -0.72 7.03
N PHE A 95 7.10 -0.56 7.70
CA PHE A 95 7.24 0.10 8.99
C PHE A 95 7.52 1.62 8.88
N GLN A 96 7.55 2.21 7.68
CA GLN A 96 7.76 3.66 7.56
C GLN A 96 6.47 4.43 7.89
N ASP A 97 6.61 5.54 8.61
CA ASP A 97 5.49 6.32 9.20
C ASP A 97 4.52 6.96 8.18
N ASP A 98 4.82 6.88 6.89
CA ASP A 98 3.99 7.43 5.81
C ASP A 98 3.77 6.41 4.67
N PHE A 99 3.80 5.11 4.97
CA PHE A 99 3.69 4.06 3.95
C PHE A 99 2.49 4.27 3.01
N MET A 100 1.29 4.49 3.56
CA MET A 100 0.05 4.63 2.78
C MET A 100 0.05 5.88 1.89
N PHE A 101 0.65 6.97 2.37
CA PHE A 101 0.85 8.20 1.62
C PHE A 101 1.82 7.99 0.46
N CYS A 102 3.03 7.48 0.75
CA CYS A 102 4.08 7.23 -0.25
C CYS A 102 3.63 6.23 -1.31
N PHE A 103 2.92 5.17 -0.89
CA PHE A 103 2.34 4.18 -1.78
C PHE A 103 1.35 4.83 -2.76
N THR A 104 0.38 5.58 -2.25
CA THR A 104 -0.65 6.20 -3.12
C THR A 104 -0.06 7.24 -4.05
N GLN A 105 0.88 8.06 -3.58
CA GLN A 105 1.59 9.02 -4.45
C GLN A 105 2.35 8.31 -5.57
N THR A 106 3.02 7.20 -5.26
CA THR A 106 3.72 6.40 -6.25
C THR A 106 2.76 5.86 -7.28
N LEU A 107 1.64 5.27 -6.85
CA LEU A 107 0.60 4.77 -7.75
C LEU A 107 0.07 5.88 -8.67
N ALA A 108 -0.31 7.02 -8.11
CA ALA A 108 -0.83 8.15 -8.88
C ALA A 108 0.18 8.68 -9.92
N SER A 109 1.49 8.56 -9.66
CA SER A 109 2.53 9.01 -10.58
C SER A 109 2.76 8.08 -11.79
N VAL A 110 2.38 6.80 -11.68
CA VAL A 110 2.61 5.78 -12.72
C VAL A 110 1.33 5.31 -13.39
N LEU A 111 0.18 5.55 -12.75
CA LEU A 111 -1.11 5.27 -13.35
C LEU A 111 -1.43 6.33 -14.41
N PRO A 112 -1.97 5.91 -15.57
CA PRO A 112 -2.38 6.86 -16.60
C PRO A 112 -3.48 7.77 -16.06
N ALA A 113 -3.38 9.07 -16.36
CA ALA A 113 -4.49 9.99 -16.17
C ALA A 113 -5.66 9.49 -17.04
N LYS A 114 -6.79 9.17 -16.41
CA LYS A 114 -8.03 8.78 -17.09
C LYS A 114 -8.91 9.99 -17.32
#